data_AF-A0A6V7PYG9-F1
#
_entry.id   AF-A0A6V7PYG9-F1
#
_cell.length_a   1.000
_cell.length_b   1.000
_cell.length_c   1.000
_cell.angle_alpha   90.00
_cell.angle_beta   90.00
_cell.angle_gamma   90.00
#
_symmetry.space_group_name_H-M   'P 1'
#
loop_
_entity.id
_entity.type
_entity.pdbx_description
1 polymer ?
#
loop_
_entity_poly.entity_id
_entity_poly.type
_entity_poly.pdbx_seq_one_letter_code
_entity_poly.pdbx_strand_id
1 'polypeptide(L)'
;MSDPEIPSWLRSLPRAPEYRPTETEFADPIAFISRIEREAAAFGICKVIPPLPKPSKRFVLANLNRSLSKSPTSPPPPPPPHRLAAPFPGPPPPPPHREAVPIPPPPPPPPPLRLRRRVHY
;
A
#
# COMPACT_ATOMS: atom_id res chain seq x y z
N MET A 1 4.32 24.65 36.71
CA MET A 1 3.69 24.28 35.42
C MET A 1 2.27 23.90 35.75
N SER A 2 1.31 24.77 35.46
CA SER A 2 -0.11 24.47 35.68
C SER A 2 -0.53 23.41 34.66
N ASP A 3 -1.14 22.32 35.12
CA ASP A 3 -1.80 21.38 34.22
C ASP A 3 -2.79 22.14 33.34
N PRO A 4 -2.79 21.92 32.02
CA PRO A 4 -3.75 22.59 31.15
C PRO A 4 -5.16 22.19 31.59
N GLU A 5 -6.01 23.19 31.82
CA GLU A 5 -7.39 22.96 32.22
C GLU A 5 -8.14 22.29 31.06
N ILE A 6 -8.29 20.97 31.14
CA ILE A 6 -8.95 20.18 30.09
C ILE A 6 -10.43 20.63 30.02
N PRO A 7 -10.98 20.95 28.85
CA PRO A 7 -12.40 21.26 28.72
C PRO A 7 -13.31 20.09 29.12
N SER A 8 -14.51 20.39 29.64
CA SER A 8 -15.50 19.37 30.06
C SER A 8 -15.91 18.45 28.91
N TRP A 9 -16.10 19.00 27.69
CA TRP A 9 -16.45 18.24 26.49
C TRP A 9 -15.40 17.18 26.13
N LEU A 10 -14.12 17.46 26.37
CA LEU A 10 -13.01 16.54 26.08
C LEU A 10 -12.96 15.40 27.12
N ARG A 11 -13.33 15.68 28.38
CA ARG A 11 -13.43 14.65 29.43
C ARG A 11 -14.62 13.71 29.23
N SER A 12 -15.69 14.18 28.59
CA SER A 12 -16.90 13.39 28.34
C SER A 12 -16.81 12.50 27.09
N LEU A 13 -15.75 12.60 26.27
CA LEU A 13 -15.61 11.76 25.09
C LEU A 13 -15.41 10.28 25.47
N PRO A 14 -16.07 9.35 24.76
CA PRO A 14 -15.87 7.93 24.99
C PRO A 14 -14.43 7.53 24.66
N ARG A 15 -13.85 6.65 25.47
CA ARG A 15 -12.53 6.09 25.19
C ARG A 15 -12.62 5.06 24.07
N ALA A 16 -11.68 5.14 23.15
CA ALA A 16 -11.50 4.11 22.14
C ALA A 16 -11.00 2.78 22.77
N PRO A 17 -11.30 1.62 22.16
CA PRO A 17 -10.79 0.33 22.61
C PRO A 17 -9.26 0.29 22.63
N GLU A 18 -8.70 -0.36 23.65
CA GLU A 18 -7.26 -0.62 23.76
C GLU A 18 -7.00 -2.13 23.64
N TYR A 19 -6.18 -2.54 22.67
CA TYR A 19 -5.80 -3.94 22.48
C TYR A 19 -4.31 -4.15 22.77
N ARG A 20 -3.99 -5.28 23.42
CA ARG A 20 -2.62 -5.70 23.76
C ARG A 20 -2.35 -7.08 23.14
N PRO A 21 -1.99 -7.14 21.85
CA PRO A 21 -1.65 -8.40 21.20
C PRO A 21 -0.51 -9.10 21.93
N THR A 22 -0.57 -10.43 21.94
CA THR A 22 0.56 -11.28 22.26
C THR A 22 1.64 -11.20 21.18
N GLU A 23 2.84 -11.71 21.45
CA GLU A 23 3.95 -11.66 20.48
C GLU A 23 3.62 -12.40 19.18
N THR A 24 2.89 -13.51 19.25
CA THR A 24 2.44 -14.28 18.08
C THR A 24 1.39 -13.54 17.26
N GLU A 25 0.43 -12.89 17.91
CA GLU A 25 -0.57 -12.07 17.22
C GLU A 25 0.04 -10.81 16.59
N PHE A 26 1.02 -10.22 17.26
CA PHE A 26 1.70 -9.03 16.76
C PHE A 26 2.60 -9.34 15.54
N ALA A 27 3.01 -10.59 15.37
CA ALA A 27 3.79 -11.04 14.23
C ALA A 27 3.00 -11.04 12.91
N ASP A 28 1.67 -11.23 12.97
CA ASP A 28 0.78 -11.16 11.80
C ASP A 28 -0.23 -9.99 11.96
N PRO A 29 0.14 -8.77 11.54
CA PRO A 29 -0.69 -7.59 11.75
C PRO A 29 -2.01 -7.67 10.98
N ILE A 30 -2.06 -8.36 9.83
CA ILE A 30 -3.28 -8.46 9.03
C ILE A 30 -4.28 -9.36 9.74
N ALA A 31 -3.86 -10.55 10.17
CA ALA A 31 -4.74 -11.46 10.92
C ALA A 31 -5.25 -10.83 12.22
N PHE A 32 -4.38 -10.10 12.94
CA PHE A 32 -4.78 -9.41 14.17
C PHE A 32 -5.81 -8.31 13.92
N ILE A 33 -5.60 -7.44 12.92
CA ILE A 33 -6.54 -6.36 12.59
C ILE A 33 -7.90 -6.96 12.19
N SER A 34 -7.93 -7.98 11.33
CA SER A 34 -9.17 -8.65 10.91
C SER A 34 -9.90 -9.30 12.09
N ARG A 35 -9.18 -9.79 13.11
CA ARG A 35 -9.79 -10.34 14.33
C ARG A 35 -10.53 -9.28 15.15
N ILE A 36 -9.94 -8.09 15.30
CA ILE A 36 -10.48 -7.02 16.15
C ILE A 36 -11.43 -6.07 15.39
N GLU A 37 -11.45 -6.13 14.06
CA GLU A 37 -12.20 -5.21 13.18
C GLU A 37 -13.67 -5.08 13.59
N ARG A 38 -14.35 -6.20 13.80
CA ARG A 38 -15.79 -6.20 14.14
C ARG A 38 -16.11 -5.42 15.41
N GLU A 39 -15.24 -5.46 16.41
CA GLU A 39 -15.41 -4.74 17.68
C GLU A 39 -14.96 -3.28 17.55
N ALA A 40 -13.79 -3.06 16.96
CA ALA A 40 -13.20 -1.73 16.79
C ALA A 40 -13.98 -0.84 15.81
N ALA A 41 -14.66 -1.42 14.82
CA ALA A 41 -15.44 -0.69 13.82
C ALA A 41 -16.56 0.16 14.44
N ALA A 42 -17.12 -0.27 15.57
CA ALA A 42 -18.14 0.50 16.29
C ALA A 42 -17.64 1.87 16.77
N PHE A 43 -16.32 2.02 16.98
CA PHE A 43 -15.69 3.26 17.46
C PHE A 43 -14.98 4.03 16.33
N GLY A 44 -14.71 3.39 15.19
CA GLY A 44 -13.97 3.94 14.06
C GLY A 44 -12.45 4.09 14.27
N ILE A 45 -11.99 4.21 15.53
CA ILE A 45 -10.58 4.25 15.91
C ILE A 45 -10.32 3.31 17.09
N CYS A 46 -9.12 2.74 17.17
CA CYS A 46 -8.66 1.96 18.31
C CYS A 46 -7.16 2.18 18.55
N LYS A 47 -6.69 1.76 19.72
CA LYS A 47 -5.28 1.84 20.12
C LYS A 47 -4.72 0.43 20.28
N VAL A 48 -3.71 0.09 19.48
CA VAL A 48 -2.97 -1.16 19.61
C VAL A 48 -1.66 -0.90 20.35
N ILE A 49 -1.43 -1.58 21.45
CA ILE A 49 -0.24 -1.43 22.29
C ILE A 49 0.68 -2.62 22.01
N PRO A 50 1.86 -2.42 21.40
CA PRO A 50 2.76 -3.52 21.08
C PRO A 50 3.23 -4.25 22.35
N PRO A 51 3.50 -5.57 22.29
CA PRO A 51 4.01 -6.36 23.43
C PRO A 51 5.47 -6.03 23.79
N LEU A 52 6.10 -5.13 23.04
CA LEU A 52 7.49 -4.75 23.19
C LEU A 52 7.69 -3.76 24.35
N PRO A 53 8.86 -3.80 25.02
CA PRO A 53 9.19 -2.81 26.04
C PRO A 53 9.24 -1.40 25.44
N LYS A 54 8.85 -0.41 26.25
CA LYS A 54 8.88 0.99 25.83
C LYS A 54 10.33 1.40 25.51
N PRO A 55 10.61 1.97 24.32
CA PRO A 55 11.94 2.47 24.01
C PRO A 55 12.32 3.62 24.94
N SER A 56 13.62 3.79 25.17
CA SER A 56 14.13 4.86 26.04
C SER A 56 13.91 6.25 25.42
N LYS A 57 13.71 7.27 26.26
CA LYS A 57 13.51 8.67 25.79
C LYS A 57 14.66 9.16 24.91
N ARG A 58 15.91 8.82 25.26
CA ARG A 58 17.09 9.17 24.47
C ARG A 58 17.07 8.52 23.09
N PHE A 59 16.72 7.24 23.01
CA PHE A 59 16.59 6.52 21.74
C PHE A 59 15.51 7.13 20.85
N VAL A 60 14.33 7.39 21.40
CA VAL A 60 13.21 8.00 20.68
C VAL A 60 13.61 9.38 20.13
N LEU A 61 14.21 10.24 20.97
CA LEU A 61 14.60 11.59 20.55
C LEU A 61 15.67 11.58 19.45
N ALA A 62 16.69 10.71 19.59
CA ALA A 62 17.74 10.58 18.59
C ALA A 62 17.20 10.10 17.23
N ASN A 63 16.27 9.14 17.24
CA ASN A 63 15.64 8.62 16.01
C ASN A 63 14.74 9.66 15.33
N LEU A 64 14.00 10.45 16.12
CA LEU A 64 13.17 11.55 15.61
C LEU A 64 14.03 12.62 14.96
N ASN A 65 15.08 13.11 15.63
CA ASN A 65 15.99 14.10 15.05
C ASN A 65 16.58 13.61 13.73
N ARG A 66 17.06 12.37 13.68
CA ARG A 66 17.59 11.75 12.45
C ARG A 66 16.57 11.74 11.31
N SER A 67 15.29 11.54 11.60
CA SER A 67 14.23 11.47 10.58
C SER A 67 13.82 12.87 10.11
N LEU A 68 13.72 13.83 11.02
CA LEU A 68 13.32 15.21 10.72
C LEU A 68 14.42 16.00 9.99
N SER A 69 15.70 15.72 10.27
CA SER A 69 16.82 16.37 9.56
C SER A 69 16.95 15.98 8.09
N LYS A 70 16.19 14.98 7.62
CA LYS A 70 16.20 14.50 6.23
C LYS A 70 15.14 15.18 5.35
N SER A 71 14.42 16.18 5.84
CA SER A 71 13.51 16.96 4.99
C SER A 71 14.30 17.56 3.80
N PRO A 72 13.76 17.54 2.57
CA PRO A 72 14.41 18.14 1.42
C PRO A 72 14.35 19.67 1.57
N THR A 73 15.30 20.23 2.30
CA THR A 73 15.46 21.69 2.46
C THR A 73 16.50 22.24 1.48
N SER A 74 16.91 21.48 0.46
CA SER A 74 17.61 22.08 -0.68
C SER A 74 16.56 22.62 -1.65
N PRO A 75 16.63 23.90 -2.07
CA PRO A 75 15.87 24.33 -3.24
C PRO A 75 16.20 23.39 -4.40
N PRO A 76 15.23 23.07 -5.29
CA PRO A 76 15.56 22.32 -6.49
C PRO A 76 16.72 23.03 -7.21
N PRO A 77 17.67 22.27 -7.81
CA PRO A 77 18.73 22.90 -8.58
C PRO A 77 18.10 23.83 -9.64
N PRO A 78 18.75 24.96 -9.96
CA PRO A 78 18.22 25.87 -10.97
C PRO A 78 17.97 25.11 -12.28
N PRO A 79 16.91 25.44 -13.03
CA PRO A 79 16.68 24.82 -14.33
C PRO A 79 17.94 25.04 -15.19
N PRO A 80 18.36 24.04 -15.99
CA PRO A 80 19.45 24.24 -16.93
C PRO A 80 19.13 25.47 -17.79
N PRO A 81 20.14 26.31 -18.13
CA PRO A 81 19.91 27.50 -18.92
C PRO A 81 19.11 27.11 -20.16
N HIS A 82 18.08 27.89 -20.48
CA HIS A 82 17.20 27.67 -21.63
C HIS A 82 18.05 27.51 -22.88
N ARG A 83 18.38 26.27 -23.20
CA ARG A 83 18.88 25.90 -24.51
C ARG A 83 17.70 26.22 -25.40
N LEU A 84 17.82 27.28 -26.21
CA LEU A 84 16.87 27.61 -27.27
C LEU A 84 16.42 26.28 -27.87
N ALA A 85 15.17 25.92 -27.60
CA ALA A 85 14.65 24.65 -28.05
C ALA A 85 14.84 24.67 -29.57
N ALA A 86 15.69 23.78 -30.09
CA ALA A 86 15.66 23.51 -31.51
C ALA A 86 14.20 23.21 -31.83
N PRO A 87 13.62 23.81 -32.90
CA PRO A 87 12.22 23.60 -33.22
C PRO A 87 11.96 22.10 -33.21
N PHE A 88 10.96 21.68 -32.42
CA PHE A 88 10.59 20.29 -32.29
C PHE A 88 10.48 19.70 -33.70
N PRO A 89 11.16 18.57 -34.01
CA PRO A 89 10.88 17.89 -35.26
C PRO A 89 9.39 17.59 -35.26
N GLY A 90 8.71 17.98 -36.35
CA GLY A 90 7.27 17.78 -36.48
C GLY A 90 6.89 16.31 -36.25
N PRO A 91 5.60 16.04 -35.97
CA PRO A 91 5.14 14.68 -35.73
C PRO A 91 5.58 13.76 -36.89
N PRO A 92 6.04 12.53 -36.61
CA PRO A 92 6.44 11.60 -37.66
C PRO A 92 5.26 11.32 -38.58
N PRO A 93 5.50 11.06 -39.88
CA PRO A 93 4.43 10.72 -40.81
C PRO A 93 3.70 9.46 -40.32
N PRO A 94 2.38 9.36 -40.57
CA PRO A 94 1.62 8.18 -40.18
C PRO A 94 2.21 6.93 -40.82
N PRO A 95 2.24 5.79 -40.11
CA PRO A 95 2.74 4.55 -40.69
C PRO A 95 1.89 4.18 -41.91
N PRO A 96 2.48 3.61 -42.97
CA PRO A 96 1.71 3.12 -44.11
C PRO A 96 0.68 2.10 -43.61
N HIS A 97 -0.52 2.15 -44.19
CA HIS A 97 -1.59 1.22 -43.88
C HIS A 97 -1.06 -0.21 -43.94
N ARG A 98 -0.97 -0.87 -42.78
CA ARG A 98 -0.65 -2.29 -42.71
C ARG A 98 -1.78 -3.02 -43.41
N GLU A 99 -1.46 -3.61 -44.57
CA GLU A 99 -2.33 -4.54 -45.25
C GLU A 99 -2.71 -5.64 -44.26
N ALA A 100 -4.02 -5.85 -44.09
CA ALA A 100 -4.54 -6.80 -43.13
C ALA A 100 -4.12 -8.21 -43.56
N VAL A 101 -3.16 -8.79 -42.84
CA VAL A 101 -2.80 -10.19 -43.04
C VAL A 101 -4.05 -11.03 -42.73
N PRO A 102 -4.53 -11.85 -43.68
CA PRO A 102 -5.70 -12.68 -43.44
C PRO A 102 -5.43 -13.61 -42.26
N ILE A 103 -6.30 -13.55 -41.26
CA ILE A 103 -6.22 -14.42 -40.08
C ILE A 103 -6.43 -15.86 -40.57
N PRO A 104 -5.51 -16.81 -40.29
CA PRO A 104 -5.68 -18.20 -40.68
C PRO A 104 -6.94 -18.80 -40.02
N PRO A 105 -7.67 -19.68 -40.71
CA PRO A 105 -8.86 -20.30 -40.14
C PRO A 105 -8.51 -21.11 -38.88
N PRO A 106 -9.42 -21.17 -37.90
CA PRO A 106 -9.19 -21.95 -36.68
C PRO A 106 -8.99 -23.44 -37.00
N PRO A 107 -8.19 -24.16 -36.19
CA PRO A 107 -7.97 -25.59 -36.39
C PRO A 107 -9.29 -26.38 -36.23
N PRO A 108 -9.43 -27.52 -36.95
CA PRO A 108 -10.60 -28.37 -36.81
C PRO A 108 -10.71 -28.94 -35.38
N PRO A 109 -11.93 -29.22 -34.89
CA PRO A 109 -12.12 -29.79 -33.56
C PRO A 109 -11.48 -31.19 -33.44
N PRO A 110 -11.00 -31.57 -32.24
CA PRO A 110 -10.39 -32.87 -32.04
C PRO A 110 -11.41 -34.00 -32.28
N PRO A 111 -10.96 -35.16 -32.81
CA PRO A 111 -11.84 -36.30 -33.02
C PRO A 111 -12.40 -36.81 -31.67
N PRO A 112 -13.64 -37.31 -31.64
CA PRO A 112 -14.24 -37.82 -30.42
C PRO A 112 -13.38 -38.98 -29.87
N LEU A 113 -13.11 -38.91 -28.56
CA LEU A 113 -12.38 -39.95 -27.85
C LEU A 113 -13.14 -41.27 -28.01
N ARG A 114 -12.58 -42.18 -28.82
CA ARG A 114 -13.08 -43.55 -28.90
C ARG A 114 -12.86 -44.20 -27.55
N LEU A 115 -13.94 -44.32 -26.76
CA LEU A 115 -13.97 -45.11 -25.54
C LEU A 115 -13.57 -46.54 -25.92
N ARG A 116 -12.32 -46.90 -25.63
CA ARG A 116 -11.89 -48.30 -25.71
C ARG A 116 -12.66 -49.04 -24.63
N ARG A 117 -13.75 -49.70 -25.01
CA ARG A 117 -14.38 -50.73 -24.19
C ARG A 117 -13.32 -51.77 -23.87
N ARG A 118 -12.76 -51.72 -22.66
CA ARG A 118 -11.99 -52.83 -22.10
C ARG A 118 -12.98 -53.98 -21.94
N VAL A 119 -12.82 -55.00 -22.76
CA VAL A 119 -13.43 -56.30 -22.53
C VAL A 119 -12.69 -56.90 -21.35
N HIS A 120 -13.36 -57.04 -20.21
CA HIS A 120 -12.90 -57.86 -19.10
C HIS A 120 -13.55 -59.25 -19.26
N TYR A 121 -12.71 -60.28 -19.23
CA TYR A 121 -13.10 -61.70 -19.19
C TYR A 121 -13.74 -62.06 -17.84
#